data_AF-A0A520EBI4-F1
#
_entry.id   AF-A0A520EBI4-F1
#
_cell.length_a   1.000
_cell.length_b   1.000
_cell.length_c   1.000
_cell.angle_alpha   90.00
_cell.angle_beta   90.00
_cell.angle_gamma   90.00
#
_symmetry.space_group_name_H-M   'P 1'
#
loop_
_entity.id
_entity.type
_entity.pdbx_description
1 polymer ?
#
loop_
_entity_poly.entity_id
_entity_poly.type
_entity_poly.pdbx_seq_one_letter_code
_entity_poly.pdbx_strand_id
1 'polypeptide(L)'
;MNNSVFVQLDFWGMVAVSVLMPCAIYAALLATRSVSRTTVLLLGFVMVAIAGFDVYFLQRMATVARETPSLMDDAVFVSEVSFALYLFPLMFGGIGVNLISHILVSHLVGAEKRFSKEHPEDRQL
;
A
#
# COMPACT_ATOMS: atom_id res chain seq x y z
N MET A 1 -27.43 -18.68 5.63
CA MET A 1 -27.13 -18.05 6.95
C MET A 1 -25.65 -18.16 7.32
N ASN A 2 -24.87 -19.15 6.83
CA ASN A 2 -23.41 -19.17 7.09
C ASN A 2 -22.60 -18.19 6.24
N ASN A 3 -22.96 -17.93 4.97
CA ASN A 3 -22.07 -17.19 4.08
C ASN A 3 -21.81 -15.73 4.48
N SER A 4 -22.79 -14.98 5.01
CA SER A 4 -22.56 -13.56 5.34
C SER A 4 -21.61 -13.38 6.54
N VAL A 5 -21.70 -14.26 7.55
CA VAL A 5 -20.86 -14.20 8.75
C VAL A 5 -19.39 -14.48 8.42
N PHE A 6 -19.12 -15.45 7.53
CA PHE A 6 -17.75 -15.72 7.07
C PHE A 6 -17.17 -14.55 6.27
N VAL A 7 -17.98 -13.94 5.39
CA VAL A 7 -17.60 -12.74 4.62
C VAL A 7 -17.29 -11.57 5.57
N GLN A 8 -18.07 -11.36 6.62
CA GLN A 8 -17.82 -10.30 7.59
C GLN A 8 -16.53 -10.55 8.40
N LEU A 9 -16.27 -11.79 8.82
CA LEU A 9 -15.03 -12.17 9.51
C LEU A 9 -13.79 -11.96 8.65
N ASP A 10 -13.84 -12.34 7.38
CA ASP A 10 -12.73 -12.15 6.43
C ASP A 10 -12.42 -10.66 6.22
N PHE A 11 -13.46 -9.81 6.13
CA PHE A 11 -13.29 -8.36 6.04
C PHE A 11 -12.61 -7.79 7.29
N TRP A 12 -13.11 -8.11 8.49
CA TRP A 12 -12.52 -7.60 9.73
C TRP A 12 -11.11 -8.14 9.99
N GLY A 13 -10.84 -9.38 9.58
CA GLY A 13 -9.48 -9.95 9.57
C GLY A 13 -8.55 -9.16 8.65
N MET A 14 -9.01 -8.82 7.44
CA MET A 14 -8.26 -7.98 6.51
C MET A 14 -8.01 -6.59 7.08
N VAL A 15 -9.02 -5.93 7.65
CA VAL A 15 -8.90 -4.64 8.33
C VAL A 15 -7.87 -4.70 9.45
N ALA A 16 -7.91 -5.73 10.30
CA ALA A 16 -6.96 -5.90 11.39
C ALA A 16 -5.53 -6.05 10.86
N VAL A 17 -5.31 -6.91 9.85
CA VAL A 17 -4.00 -7.08 9.22
C VAL A 17 -3.52 -5.77 8.57
N SER A 18 -4.41 -5.07 7.88
CA SER A 18 -4.15 -3.80 7.21
C SER A 18 -3.74 -2.70 8.18
N VAL A 19 -4.32 -2.65 9.38
CA VAL A 19 -3.91 -1.70 10.43
C VAL A 19 -2.63 -2.14 11.14
N LEU A 20 -2.44 -3.44 11.37
CA LEU A 20 -1.26 -3.97 12.05
C LEU A 20 0.00 -3.90 11.18
N MET A 21 -0.13 -4.03 9.86
CA MET A 21 1.00 -4.08 8.94
C MET A 21 1.82 -2.78 8.92
N PRO A 22 1.25 -1.56 8.85
CA PRO A 22 2.00 -0.31 9.01
C PRO A 22 2.76 -0.24 10.34
N CYS A 23 2.14 -0.67 11.44
CA CYS A 23 2.78 -0.73 12.75
C CYS A 23 3.97 -1.71 12.75
N ALA A 24 3.80 -2.88 12.14
CA ALA A 24 4.86 -3.88 12.00
C ALA A 24 6.01 -3.37 11.13
N ILE A 25 5.71 -2.72 10.00
CA ILE A 25 6.70 -2.09 9.12
C ILE A 25 7.48 -1.02 9.90
N TYR A 26 6.78 -0.14 10.62
CA TYR A 26 7.41 0.91 11.41
C TYR A 26 8.28 0.34 12.54
N ALA A 27 7.80 -0.66 13.27
CA ALA A 27 8.55 -1.34 14.32
C ALA A 27 9.81 -2.04 13.77
N ALA A 28 9.71 -2.70 12.61
CA ALA A 28 10.85 -3.32 11.94
C ALA A 28 11.89 -2.28 11.49
N LEU A 29 11.43 -1.12 11.00
CA LEU A 29 12.32 0.00 10.66
C LEU A 29 13.01 0.58 11.90
N LEU A 30 12.31 0.69 13.03
CA LEU A 30 12.93 1.13 14.30
C LEU A 30 13.94 0.12 14.85
N ALA A 31 13.67 -1.18 14.72
CA ALA A 31 14.57 -2.24 15.17
C ALA A 31 15.83 -2.35 14.31
N THR A 32 15.80 -1.86 13.06
CA THR A 32 16.92 -1.93 12.13
C THR A 32 17.76 -0.65 12.21
N ARG A 33 19.03 -0.79 12.65
CA ARG A 33 19.96 0.35 12.82
C ARG A 33 20.35 1.04 11.50
N SER A 34 20.18 0.36 10.35
CA SER A 34 20.54 0.84 9.02
C SER A 34 19.64 0.16 7.98
N VAL A 35 18.95 0.96 7.17
CA VAL A 35 18.09 0.46 6.09
C VAL A 35 18.71 0.84 4.75
N SER A 36 18.98 -0.16 3.91
CA SER A 36 19.56 0.07 2.58
C SER A 36 18.52 0.69 1.63
N ARG A 37 18.97 1.49 0.65
CA ARG A 37 18.09 2.08 -0.37
C ARG A 37 17.30 1.01 -1.14
N THR A 38 17.91 -0.13 -1.43
CA THR A 38 17.26 -1.26 -2.12
C THR A 38 16.14 -1.85 -1.28
N THR A 39 16.33 -1.99 0.03
CA THR A 39 15.29 -2.46 0.96
C THR A 39 14.10 -1.52 0.97
N VAL A 40 14.35 -0.21 1.04
CA VAL A 40 13.30 0.82 1.01
C VAL A 40 12.55 0.81 -0.33
N LEU A 41 13.24 0.57 -1.45
CA LEU A 41 12.62 0.48 -2.77
C LEU A 41 11.70 -0.75 -2.88
N LEU A 42 12.21 -1.90 -2.42
CA LEU A 42 11.45 -3.15 -2.40
C LEU A 42 10.21 -3.01 -1.50
N LEU A 43 10.35 -2.37 -0.34
CA LEU A 43 9.23 -2.05 0.53
C LEU A 43 8.17 -1.20 -0.19
N GLY A 44 8.59 -0.19 -0.95
CA GLY A 44 7.69 0.64 -1.74
C GLY A 44 6.90 -0.17 -2.77
N PHE A 45 7.57 -1.07 -3.51
CA PHE A 45 6.90 -1.98 -4.44
C PHE A 45 5.94 -2.96 -3.75
N VAL A 46 6.34 -3.50 -2.59
CA VAL A 46 5.49 -4.37 -1.78
C VAL A 46 4.23 -3.62 -1.34
N MET A 47 4.34 -2.37 -0.89
CA MET A 47 3.18 -1.55 -0.52
C MET A 47 2.24 -1.29 -1.71
N VAL A 48 2.78 -1.01 -2.90
CA VAL A 48 1.96 -0.86 -4.12
C VAL A 48 1.25 -2.18 -4.47
N ALA A 49 1.94 -3.32 -4.34
CA ALA A 49 1.34 -4.62 -4.57
C ALA A 49 0.21 -4.93 -3.57
N ILE A 50 0.40 -4.61 -2.29
CA ILE A 50 -0.63 -4.73 -1.25
C ILE A 50 -1.83 -3.84 -1.59
N ALA A 51 -1.62 -2.61 -2.02
CA ALA A 51 -2.72 -1.73 -2.43
C ALA A 51 -3.54 -2.33 -3.58
N GLY A 52 -2.89 -2.96 -4.56
CA GLY A 52 -3.56 -3.68 -5.63
C GLY A 52 -4.35 -4.90 -5.12
N PHE A 53 -3.78 -5.64 -4.17
CA PHE A 53 -4.46 -6.75 -3.51
C PHE A 53 -5.69 -6.29 -2.71
N ASP A 54 -5.59 -5.19 -1.96
CA ASP A 54 -6.70 -4.60 -1.21
C ASP A 54 -7.87 -4.24 -2.14
N VAL A 55 -7.59 -3.61 -3.29
CA VAL A 55 -8.62 -3.32 -4.31
C VAL A 55 -9.28 -4.59 -4.79
N TYR A 56 -8.49 -5.59 -5.19
CA TYR A 56 -9.01 -6.87 -5.67
C TYR A 56 -9.91 -7.55 -4.63
N PHE A 57 -9.41 -7.68 -3.40
CA PHE A 57 -10.09 -8.37 -2.31
C PHE A 57 -11.38 -7.66 -1.93
N LEU A 58 -11.33 -6.34 -1.72
CA LEU A 58 -12.51 -5.56 -1.33
C LEU A 58 -13.54 -5.47 -2.46
N GLN A 59 -13.14 -5.42 -3.73
CA GLN A 59 -14.07 -5.49 -4.86
C GLN A 59 -14.81 -6.83 -4.91
N ARG A 60 -14.11 -7.94 -4.61
CA ARG A 60 -14.74 -9.26 -4.48
C ARG A 60 -15.76 -9.26 -3.34
N MET A 61 -15.41 -8.72 -2.18
CA MET A 61 -16.32 -8.64 -1.03
C MET A 61 -17.55 -7.77 -1.34
N ALA A 62 -17.36 -6.61 -1.97
CA ALA A 62 -18.44 -5.72 -2.38
C ALA A 62 -19.41 -6.39 -3.36
N THR A 63 -18.91 -7.26 -4.24
CA THR A 63 -19.74 -8.00 -5.20
C THR A 63 -20.58 -9.05 -4.48
N VAL A 64 -19.98 -9.82 -3.57
CA VAL A 64 -20.67 -10.87 -2.78
C VAL A 64 -21.71 -10.28 -1.83
N ALA A 65 -21.40 -9.15 -1.19
CA ALA A 65 -22.32 -8.47 -0.27
C ALA A 65 -23.60 -7.99 -0.96
N ARG A 66 -23.53 -7.59 -2.23
CA ARG A 66 -24.70 -7.14 -3.01
C ARG A 66 -25.66 -8.27 -3.39
N GLU A 67 -25.21 -9.52 -3.36
CA GLU A 67 -26.01 -10.69 -3.75
C GLU A 67 -26.67 -11.41 -2.57
N THR A 68 -26.48 -10.94 -1.34
CA THR A 68 -26.94 -11.63 -0.11
C THR A 68 -28.29 -11.05 0.40
N PRO A 69 -29.21 -11.86 0.97
CA PRO A 69 -30.60 -11.44 1.21
C PRO A 69 -30.88 -10.59 2.48
N SER A 70 -29.88 -10.14 3.24
CA SER A 70 -30.07 -9.50 4.56
C SER A 70 -29.96 -7.97 4.53
N LEU A 71 -31.05 -7.31 4.15
CA LEU A 71 -31.12 -5.88 3.79
C LEU A 71 -30.52 -4.85 4.77
N MET A 72 -30.53 -5.07 6.10
CA MET A 72 -30.05 -4.06 7.07
C MET A 72 -28.57 -4.20 7.41
N ASP A 73 -28.07 -5.43 7.57
CA ASP A 73 -26.66 -5.70 7.86
C ASP A 73 -25.80 -5.45 6.60
N ASP A 74 -26.34 -5.81 5.42
CA ASP A 74 -25.68 -5.58 4.14
C ASP A 74 -25.50 -4.09 3.81
N ALA A 75 -26.43 -3.21 4.22
CA ALA A 75 -26.31 -1.78 3.93
C ALA A 75 -25.12 -1.13 4.69
N VAL A 76 -24.93 -1.49 5.96
CA VAL A 76 -23.80 -1.01 6.78
C VAL A 76 -22.50 -1.62 6.26
N PHE A 77 -22.49 -2.94 6.02
CA PHE A 77 -21.32 -3.65 5.53
C PHE A 77 -20.86 -3.15 4.14
N VAL A 78 -21.79 -2.92 3.20
CA VAL A 78 -21.47 -2.33 1.88
C VAL A 78 -20.89 -0.92 2.02
N SER A 79 -21.35 -0.14 2.99
CA SER A 79 -20.79 1.19 3.25
C SER A 79 -19.37 1.11 3.81
N GLU A 80 -19.11 0.20 4.76
CA GLU A 80 -17.77 -0.03 5.33
C GLU A 80 -16.78 -0.53 4.27
N VAL A 81 -17.20 -1.51 3.44
CA VAL A 81 -16.39 -2.04 2.34
C VAL A 81 -16.09 -0.94 1.31
N SER A 82 -17.07 -0.09 0.99
CA SER A 82 -16.88 1.04 0.08
C SER A 82 -15.88 2.05 0.64
N PHE A 83 -15.95 2.35 1.93
CA PHE A 83 -14.97 3.24 2.57
C PHE A 83 -13.56 2.62 2.57
N ALA A 84 -13.44 1.34 2.91
CA ALA A 84 -12.18 0.60 2.88
C ALA A 84 -11.56 0.55 1.48
N LEU A 85 -12.39 0.43 0.42
CA LEU A 85 -11.96 0.44 -1.00
C LEU A 85 -11.23 1.72 -1.39
N TYR A 86 -11.55 2.84 -0.74
CA TYR A 86 -10.84 4.09 -0.96
C TYR A 86 -9.67 4.24 0.01
N LEU A 87 -9.88 3.97 1.31
CA LEU A 87 -8.90 4.27 2.33
C LEU A 87 -7.63 3.42 2.24
N PHE A 88 -7.74 2.09 2.24
CA PHE A 88 -6.55 1.23 2.33
C PHE A 88 -5.70 1.28 1.05
N PRO A 89 -6.28 1.14 -0.16
CA PRO A 89 -5.50 1.27 -1.38
C PRO A 89 -4.81 2.62 -1.51
N LEU A 90 -5.49 3.71 -1.09
CA LEU A 90 -4.90 5.05 -1.11
C LEU A 90 -3.73 5.16 -0.12
N MET A 91 -3.87 4.63 1.09
CA MET A 91 -2.81 4.69 2.09
C MET A 91 -1.58 3.89 1.65
N PHE A 92 -1.73 2.61 1.32
CA PHE A 92 -0.58 1.78 0.91
C PHE A 92 -0.01 2.20 -0.43
N GLY A 93 -0.88 2.48 -1.41
CA GLY A 93 -0.46 2.92 -2.74
C GLY A 93 0.23 4.28 -2.69
N GLY A 94 -0.34 5.24 -1.97
CA GLY A 94 0.23 6.58 -1.81
C GLY A 94 1.59 6.57 -1.12
N ILE A 95 1.73 5.83 -0.01
CA ILE A 95 3.02 5.69 0.68
C ILE A 95 4.03 4.96 -0.20
N GLY A 96 3.63 3.85 -0.83
CA GLY A 96 4.51 3.06 -1.69
C GLY A 96 5.05 3.86 -2.88
N VAL A 97 4.17 4.59 -3.59
CA VAL A 97 4.56 5.46 -4.71
C VAL A 97 5.51 6.57 -4.24
N ASN A 98 5.22 7.21 -3.11
CA ASN A 98 6.07 8.26 -2.56
C ASN A 98 7.48 7.73 -2.24
N LEU A 99 7.56 6.53 -1.68
CA LEU A 99 8.82 5.89 -1.32
C LEU A 99 9.66 5.54 -2.55
N ILE A 100 9.02 4.95 -3.57
CA ILE A 100 9.66 4.63 -4.86
C ILE A 100 10.17 5.92 -5.53
N SER A 101 9.32 6.96 -5.57
CA SER A 101 9.66 8.27 -6.14
C SER A 101 10.90 8.87 -5.48
N HIS A 102 10.92 8.90 -4.14
CA HIS A 102 12.05 9.43 -3.39
C HIS A 102 13.38 8.74 -3.75
N ILE A 103 13.36 7.42 -3.92
CA ILE A 103 14.56 6.64 -4.25
C ILE A 103 15.01 6.87 -5.68
N LEU A 104 14.09 6.87 -6.64
CA LEU A 104 14.38 7.14 -8.05
C LEU A 104 15.00 8.52 -8.23
N VAL A 105 14.39 9.55 -7.64
CA VAL A 105 14.92 10.92 -7.67
C VAL A 105 16.29 10.99 -7.01
N SER A 106 16.47 10.36 -5.84
CA SER A 106 17.76 10.31 -5.15
C SER A 106 18.85 9.60 -5.95
N HIS A 107 18.48 8.59 -6.73
CA HIS A 107 19.41 7.90 -7.63
C HIS A 107 19.80 8.79 -8.81
N LEU A 108 18.83 9.47 -9.43
CA LEU A 108 19.06 10.37 -10.56
C LEU A 108 19.97 11.54 -10.17
N VAL A 109 19.70 12.21 -9.04
CA VAL A 109 20.56 13.29 -8.52
C VAL A 109 21.97 12.77 -8.21
N GLY A 110 22.08 11.53 -7.73
CA GLY A 110 23.36 10.87 -7.52
C GLY A 110 24.14 10.62 -8.82
N ALA A 111 23.45 10.18 -9.87
CA ALA A 111 24.02 9.95 -11.19
C ALA A 111 24.46 11.26 -11.86
N GLU A 112 23.63 12.30 -11.79
CA GLU A 112 23.94 13.64 -12.30
C GLU A 112 25.22 14.20 -11.67
N LYS A 113 25.33 14.12 -10.33
CA LYS A 113 26.54 14.56 -9.62
C LYS A 113 27.80 13.78 -10.01
N ARG A 114 27.68 12.51 -10.38
CA ARG A 114 28.82 11.71 -10.87
C ARG A 114 29.18 12.13 -12.30
N PHE A 115 28.19 12.26 -13.16
CA PHE A 115 28.36 12.73 -14.53
C PHE A 115 29.07 14.08 -14.59
N SER A 116 28.62 15.08 -13.81
CA SER A 116 29.26 16.40 -13.76
C SER A 116 30.69 16.39 -13.20
N LYS A 117 31.07 15.38 -12.40
CA LYS A 117 32.45 15.23 -11.91
C LYS A 117 33.34 14.60 -12.98
N GLU A 118 32.80 13.71 -13.78
CA GLU A 118 33.50 13.03 -14.87
C GLU A 118 33.62 13.91 -16.12
N HIS A 119 32.68 14.85 -16.32
CA HIS A 119 32.61 15.77 -17.47
C HIS A 119 32.57 17.24 -17.01
N PRO A 120 33.68 17.81 -16.50
CA PRO A 120 33.73 19.19 -16.03
C PRO A 120 33.58 20.23 -17.15
N GLU A 121 33.80 19.86 -18.42
CA GLU A 121 33.77 20.74 -19.59
C GLU A 121 32.34 21.11 -20.04
N ASP A 122 31.36 20.22 -19.82
CA ASP A 122 29.94 20.46 -20.13
C ASP A 122 29.28 21.52 -19.24
N ARG A 123 30.01 22.04 -18.24
CA ARG A 123 29.52 23.06 -17.29
C ARG A 123 29.72 24.50 -17.77
N GLN A 124 30.41 24.71 -18.89
CA GLN A 124 30.78 26.04 -19.41
C GLN A 124 29.87 26.55 -20.56
N LEU A 125 28.82 25.81 -20.92
CA LEU A 125 27.82 26.22 -21.93
C LEU A 125 26.53 26.72 -21.28
#